data_AF-A0A3N5GJW0-F1
#
_entry.id   AF-A0A3N5GJW0-F1
#
_cell.length_a   1.000
_cell.length_b   1.000
_cell.length_c   1.000
_cell.angle_alpha   90.00
_cell.angle_beta   90.00
_cell.angle_gamma   90.00
#
_symmetry.space_group_name_H-M   'P 1'
#
loop_
_entity.id
_entity.type
_entity.pdbx_description
1 polymer ?
#
loop_
_entity_poly.entity_id
_entity_poly.type
_entity_poly.pdbx_seq_one_letter_code
_entity_poly.pdbx_strand_id
1 'polypeptide(L)'
;MPFTNRRAALDARSTPAPIAIAGFRQIYSTSRVEAALDDLPPGANESLKGTYEKMLKAGGDRFSVKPGTMPDFDALADELPNFREVLDDMRRQLALCLETADPVELTPVLLLGEPGIGKTHFARRVSQLLGTGYGFVSMSSLTAGWVLSGASSQWRNSRAGKVFDTLVHGDYANPVMVVDEIDKASTDGQYDPLGALYSLL
;
A
#
# COMPACT_ATOMS: atom_id res chain seq x y z
N MET A 1 25.11 -55.58 -15.52
CA MET A 1 26.24 -54.68 -15.81
C MET A 1 25.78 -53.72 -16.92
N PRO A 2 25.97 -52.40 -16.79
CA PRO A 2 24.95 -51.49 -16.26
C PRO A 2 24.25 -50.60 -17.31
N PHE A 3 23.00 -50.22 -17.01
CA PHE A 3 22.28 -49.10 -17.63
C PHE A 3 22.72 -47.79 -16.96
N THR A 4 23.27 -46.87 -17.75
CA THR A 4 23.67 -45.52 -17.31
C THR A 4 22.45 -44.63 -17.14
N ASN A 5 22.13 -44.30 -15.88
CA ASN A 5 21.07 -43.37 -15.50
C ASN A 5 21.65 -41.93 -15.46
N ARG A 6 21.37 -41.12 -16.50
CA ARG A 6 21.57 -39.66 -16.43
C ARG A 6 20.43 -39.04 -15.62
N ARG A 7 20.64 -38.84 -14.33
CA ARG A 7 19.86 -37.88 -13.55
C ARG A 7 20.44 -36.49 -13.76
N ALA A 8 19.71 -35.68 -14.52
CA ALA A 8 19.87 -34.25 -14.56
C ALA A 8 19.66 -33.67 -13.15
N ALA A 9 20.57 -32.79 -12.75
CA ALA A 9 20.45 -31.99 -11.55
C ALA A 9 19.26 -31.02 -11.71
N LEU A 10 18.20 -31.23 -10.93
CA LEU A 10 17.28 -30.17 -10.54
C LEU A 10 17.57 -29.88 -9.06
N ASP A 11 18.49 -28.95 -8.82
CA ASP A 11 18.61 -28.28 -7.53
C ASP A 11 17.91 -26.91 -7.67
N ALA A 12 16.57 -26.95 -7.62
CA ALA A 12 15.76 -25.75 -7.44
C ALA A 12 15.47 -25.65 -5.94
N ARG A 13 16.33 -24.94 -5.22
CA ARG A 13 16.06 -24.55 -3.83
C ARG A 13 14.93 -23.54 -3.83
N SER A 14 13.69 -24.02 -3.77
CA SER A 14 12.55 -23.19 -3.40
C SER A 14 12.68 -22.88 -1.92
N THR A 15 13.28 -21.74 -1.57
CA THR A 15 13.20 -21.19 -0.22
C THR A 15 11.71 -21.02 0.11
N PRO A 16 11.17 -21.67 1.15
CA PRO A 16 9.78 -21.45 1.52
C PRO A 16 9.63 -19.97 1.89
N ALA A 17 8.67 -19.30 1.26
CA ALA A 17 8.35 -17.91 1.59
C ALA A 17 8.08 -17.83 3.11
N PRO A 18 8.72 -16.89 3.82
CA PRO A 18 8.55 -16.79 5.26
C PRO A 18 7.07 -16.58 5.59
N ILE A 19 6.54 -17.42 6.49
CA ILE A 19 5.14 -17.38 6.88
C ILE A 19 4.87 -16.01 7.50
N ALA A 20 4.15 -15.15 6.77
CA ALA A 20 3.66 -13.90 7.32
C ALA A 20 2.61 -14.23 8.38
N ILE A 21 2.73 -13.64 9.57
CA ILE A 21 1.69 -13.72 10.58
C ILE A 21 0.61 -12.73 10.13
N ALA A 22 -0.42 -13.24 9.44
CA ALA A 22 -1.55 -12.44 9.01
C ALA A 22 -2.55 -12.31 10.16
N GLY A 23 -2.57 -11.15 10.81
CA GLY A 23 -3.64 -10.77 11.72
C GLY A 23 -4.79 -10.08 10.96
N PHE A 24 -6.00 -10.10 11.50
CA PHE A 24 -7.07 -9.23 11.01
C PHE A 24 -7.02 -7.90 11.76
N ARG A 25 -7.07 -6.79 11.04
CA ARG A 25 -7.20 -5.43 11.59
C ARG A 25 -8.48 -4.81 11.08
N GLN A 26 -9.33 -4.36 12.01
CA GLN A 26 -10.51 -3.59 11.66
C GLN A 26 -10.08 -2.17 11.26
N ILE A 27 -10.34 -1.80 10.00
CA ILE A 27 -10.02 -0.47 9.46
C ILE A 27 -11.21 0.50 9.55
N TYR A 28 -12.44 -0.02 9.63
CA TYR A 28 -13.65 0.75 9.94
C TYR A 28 -14.72 -0.14 10.58
N SER A 29 -15.66 0.47 11.30
CA SER A 29 -16.78 -0.23 11.93
C SER A 29 -17.97 -0.29 10.97
N THR A 30 -18.44 -1.50 10.66
CA THR A 30 -19.63 -1.70 9.80
C THR A 30 -20.90 -1.16 10.46
N SER A 31 -21.04 -1.28 11.78
CA SER A 31 -22.19 -0.72 12.51
C SER A 31 -22.23 0.80 12.44
N ARG A 32 -21.08 1.48 12.47
CA ARG A 32 -21.00 2.93 12.24
C ARG A 32 -21.36 3.31 10.80
N VAL A 33 -20.97 2.49 9.82
CA VAL A 33 -21.32 2.73 8.41
C VAL A 33 -22.82 2.53 8.18
N GLU A 34 -23.42 1.52 8.79
CA GLU A 34 -24.86 1.25 8.73
C GLU A 34 -25.66 2.40 9.35
N ALA A 35 -25.29 2.84 10.56
CA ALA A 35 -25.91 4.01 11.18
C ALA A 35 -25.77 5.28 10.32
N ALA A 36 -24.62 5.49 9.68
CA ALA A 36 -24.41 6.63 8.77
C ALA A 36 -25.19 6.52 7.47
N LEU A 37 -25.46 5.31 6.98
CA LEU A 37 -26.29 5.05 5.80
C LEU A 37 -27.77 5.33 6.10
N ASP A 38 -28.24 4.96 7.29
CA ASP A 38 -29.62 5.17 7.72
C ASP A 38 -29.93 6.65 8.02
N ASP A 39 -28.94 7.41 8.49
CA ASP A 39 -29.06 8.85 8.79
C ASP A 39 -28.95 9.75 7.53
N LEU A 40 -28.81 9.16 6.34
CA LEU A 40 -28.70 9.95 5.10
C LEU A 40 -30.01 10.72 4.81
N PRO A 41 -29.94 12.05 4.57
CA PRO A 41 -31.12 12.84 4.28
C PRO A 41 -31.79 12.42 2.96
N PRO A 42 -33.12 12.59 2.83
CA PRO A 42 -33.82 12.33 1.58
C PRO A 42 -33.27 13.23 0.46
N GLY A 43 -32.71 12.62 -0.59
CA GLY A 43 -31.97 13.31 -1.66
C GLY A 43 -30.44 13.30 -1.51
N ALA A 44 -29.91 12.53 -0.55
CA ALA A 44 -28.47 12.31 -0.40
C ALA A 44 -27.82 11.77 -1.70
N ASN A 45 -26.53 12.06 -1.84
CA ASN A 45 -25.74 11.69 -3.02
C ASN A 45 -25.72 10.17 -3.24
N GLU A 46 -26.20 9.70 -4.39
CA GLU A 46 -26.20 8.28 -4.78
C GLU A 46 -24.78 7.66 -4.76
N SER A 47 -23.75 8.46 -5.07
CA SER A 47 -22.34 8.03 -5.00
C SER A 47 -21.92 7.68 -3.57
N LEU A 48 -22.36 8.50 -2.60
CA LEU A 48 -22.04 8.28 -1.18
C LEU A 48 -22.77 7.05 -0.65
N LYS A 49 -24.07 6.94 -0.97
CA LYS A 49 -24.88 5.76 -0.63
C LYS A 49 -24.25 4.48 -1.17
N GLY A 50 -23.89 4.46 -2.46
CA GLY A 50 -23.22 3.32 -3.09
C GLY A 50 -21.83 3.02 -2.50
N THR A 51 -21.16 4.01 -1.92
CA THR A 51 -19.89 3.80 -1.20
C THR A 51 -20.12 3.08 0.12
N TYR A 52 -21.10 3.51 0.93
CA TYR A 52 -21.45 2.84 2.19
C TYR A 52 -21.94 1.41 1.98
N GLU A 53 -22.78 1.18 0.95
CA GLU A 53 -23.22 -0.18 0.59
C GLU A 53 -22.03 -1.09 0.23
N LYS A 54 -21.04 -0.57 -0.51
CA LYS A 54 -19.81 -1.31 -0.82
C LYS A 54 -18.97 -1.58 0.41
N MET A 55 -18.86 -0.62 1.33
CA MET A 55 -18.17 -0.81 2.62
C MET A 55 -18.82 -1.93 3.43
N LEU A 56 -20.15 -1.92 3.57
CA LEU A 56 -20.87 -2.97 4.29
C LEU A 56 -20.66 -4.35 3.64
N LYS A 57 -20.66 -4.41 2.31
CA LYS A 57 -20.39 -5.65 1.57
C LYS A 57 -18.95 -6.14 1.72
N ALA A 58 -17.98 -5.23 1.72
CA ALA A 58 -16.56 -5.57 1.84
C ALA A 58 -16.16 -5.95 3.28
N GLY A 59 -16.95 -5.53 4.28
CA GLY A 59 -16.64 -5.76 5.69
C GLY A 59 -15.49 -4.89 6.20
N GLY A 60 -15.43 -4.68 7.51
CA GLY A 60 -14.49 -3.76 8.16
C GLY A 60 -13.06 -4.29 8.36
N ASP A 61 -12.83 -5.59 8.14
CA ASP A 61 -11.58 -6.26 8.53
C ASP A 61 -10.65 -6.49 7.34
N ARG A 62 -9.36 -6.20 7.51
CA ARG A 62 -8.31 -6.40 6.49
C ARG A 62 -7.15 -7.20 7.05
N PHE A 63 -6.38 -7.84 6.19
CA PHE A 63 -5.14 -8.50 6.57
C PHE A 63 -4.08 -7.47 6.95
N SER A 64 -3.63 -7.51 8.19
CA SER A 64 -2.44 -6.80 8.63
C SER A 64 -1.25 -7.72 8.45
N VAL A 65 -0.38 -7.40 7.50
CA VAL A 65 0.78 -8.23 7.18
C VAL A 65 1.94 -7.85 8.09
N LYS A 66 2.45 -8.83 8.81
CA LYS A 66 3.72 -8.76 9.50
C LYS A 66 4.58 -9.95 9.08
N PRO A 67 5.74 -9.74 8.44
CA PRO A 67 6.65 -10.83 8.12
C PRO A 67 6.97 -11.61 9.41
N GLY A 68 6.86 -12.95 9.40
CA GLY A 68 7.21 -13.76 10.58
C GLY A 68 8.72 -13.85 10.81
N THR A 69 9.51 -13.59 9.76
CA THR A 69 10.97 -13.49 9.79
C THR A 69 11.41 -12.34 8.89
N MET A 70 12.68 -11.94 9.01
CA MET A 70 13.27 -10.96 8.10
C MET A 70 13.16 -11.44 6.64
N PRO A 71 12.53 -10.66 5.74
CA PRO A 71 12.54 -10.91 4.30
C PRO A 71 13.96 -10.85 3.70
N ASP A 72 14.13 -11.42 2.52
CA ASP A 72 15.42 -11.45 1.82
C ASP A 72 15.75 -10.10 1.15
N PHE A 73 16.15 -9.13 1.97
CA PHE A 73 16.60 -7.82 1.51
C PHE A 73 17.90 -7.90 0.69
N ASP A 74 18.73 -8.91 0.93
CA ASP A 74 20.01 -9.08 0.21
C ASP A 74 19.75 -9.48 -1.25
N ALA A 75 18.84 -10.43 -1.50
CA ALA A 75 18.46 -10.78 -2.86
C ALA A 75 17.84 -9.60 -3.63
N LEU A 76 17.02 -8.77 -2.96
CA LEU A 76 16.45 -7.58 -3.59
C LEU A 76 17.51 -6.49 -3.84
N ALA A 77 18.49 -6.34 -2.95
CA ALA A 77 19.59 -5.40 -3.13
C ALA A 77 20.52 -5.82 -4.29
N ASP A 78 20.69 -7.12 -4.52
CA ASP A 78 21.44 -7.64 -5.67
C ASP A 78 20.68 -7.42 -6.99
N GLU A 79 19.34 -7.52 -6.98
CA GLU A 79 18.48 -7.19 -8.14
C GLU A 79 18.47 -5.67 -8.43
N LEU A 80 18.46 -4.84 -7.37
CA LEU A 80 18.28 -3.40 -7.45
C LEU A 80 19.40 -2.66 -6.67
N PRO A 81 20.66 -2.69 -7.15
CA PRO A 81 21.81 -2.18 -6.41
C PRO A 81 21.73 -0.68 -6.12
N ASN A 82 21.04 0.10 -6.96
CA ASN A 82 20.83 1.53 -6.77
C ASN A 82 19.99 1.87 -5.53
N PHE A 83 19.28 0.89 -4.96
CA PHE A 83 18.38 1.09 -3.81
C PHE A 83 18.90 0.41 -2.53
N ARG A 84 20.16 -0.04 -2.53
CA ARG A 84 20.75 -0.77 -1.39
C ARG A 84 20.66 0.01 -0.07
N GLU A 85 20.97 1.30 -0.10
CA GLU A 85 20.92 2.17 1.09
C GLU A 85 19.50 2.20 1.68
N VAL A 86 18.50 2.38 0.83
CA VAL A 86 17.08 2.39 1.23
C VAL A 86 16.66 1.02 1.77
N LEU A 87 17.07 -0.07 1.14
CA LEU A 87 16.78 -1.42 1.59
C LEU A 87 17.42 -1.71 2.96
N ASP A 88 18.62 -1.22 3.21
CA ASP A 88 19.31 -1.37 4.49
C ASP A 88 18.60 -0.58 5.60
N ASP A 89 18.09 0.63 5.31
CA ASP A 89 17.26 1.39 6.25
C ASP A 89 15.93 0.69 6.56
N MET A 90 15.25 0.20 5.53
CA MET A 90 14.02 -0.57 5.69
C MET A 90 14.24 -1.85 6.49
N ARG A 91 15.35 -2.56 6.27
CA ARG A 91 15.75 -3.73 7.06
C ARG A 91 15.91 -3.38 8.53
N ARG A 92 16.56 -2.26 8.84
CA ARG A 92 16.74 -1.77 10.23
C ARG A 92 15.40 -1.46 10.90
N GLN A 93 14.50 -0.75 10.21
CA GLN A 93 13.17 -0.43 10.74
C GLN A 93 12.35 -1.70 10.97
N LEU A 94 12.34 -2.61 10.00
CA LEU A 94 11.59 -3.86 10.12
C LEU A 94 12.14 -4.73 11.26
N ALA A 95 13.46 -4.77 11.47
CA ALA A 95 14.06 -5.50 12.59
C ALA A 95 13.49 -5.06 13.94
N LEU A 96 13.33 -3.74 14.14
CA LEU A 96 12.71 -3.19 15.34
C LEU A 96 11.23 -3.61 15.46
N CYS A 97 10.47 -3.55 14.36
CA CYS A 97 9.06 -3.96 14.36
C CYS A 97 8.89 -5.46 14.62
N LEU A 98 9.82 -6.31 14.18
CA LEU A 98 9.75 -7.76 14.41
C LEU A 98 9.91 -8.13 15.89
N GLU A 99 10.61 -7.29 16.67
CA GLU A 99 10.78 -7.48 18.11
C GLU A 99 9.60 -6.98 18.94
N THR A 100 8.71 -6.15 18.36
CA THR A 100 7.50 -5.65 19.04
C THR A 100 6.25 -6.45 18.65
N ALA A 101 5.14 -6.26 19.36
CA ALA A 101 3.84 -6.78 18.96
C ALA A 101 3.13 -5.87 17.93
N ASP A 102 3.69 -4.70 17.66
CA ASP A 102 3.04 -3.66 16.87
C ASP A 102 2.97 -4.06 15.38
N PRO A 103 1.97 -3.53 14.65
CA PRO A 103 1.94 -3.63 13.20
C PRO A 103 3.21 -3.07 12.56
N VAL A 104 3.55 -3.57 11.36
CA VAL A 104 4.65 -3.02 10.59
C VAL A 104 4.26 -1.63 10.10
N GLU A 105 4.91 -0.62 10.67
CA GLU A 105 4.81 0.78 10.27
C GLU A 105 6.22 1.23 9.86
N LEU A 106 6.43 1.32 8.53
CA LEU A 106 7.67 1.83 7.98
C LEU A 106 7.57 3.36 7.88
N THR A 107 8.67 4.04 8.18
CA THR A 107 8.72 5.49 8.04
C THR A 107 8.55 5.84 6.55
N PRO A 108 7.77 6.88 6.21
CA PRO A 108 7.63 7.33 4.83
C PRO A 108 8.99 7.62 4.19
N VAL A 109 9.24 7.06 3.00
CA VAL A 109 10.51 7.20 2.28
C VAL A 109 10.32 8.08 1.04
N LEU A 110 11.15 9.12 0.91
CA LEU A 110 11.23 9.94 -0.29
C LEU A 110 12.39 9.49 -1.18
N LEU A 111 12.07 8.94 -2.36
CA LEU A 111 13.06 8.42 -3.31
C LEU A 111 13.52 9.51 -4.31
N LEU A 112 14.66 10.15 -4.03
CA LEU A 112 15.29 11.13 -4.94
C LEU A 112 16.24 10.45 -5.93
N GLY A 113 16.38 11.02 -7.14
CA GLY A 113 17.23 10.47 -8.20
C GLY A 113 16.61 10.62 -9.60
N GLU A 114 17.38 10.33 -10.63
CA GLU A 114 17.02 10.60 -12.03
C GLU A 114 15.74 9.86 -12.50
N PRO A 115 15.01 10.40 -13.49
CA PRO A 115 13.94 9.67 -14.15
C PRO A 115 14.44 8.35 -14.74
N GLY A 116 13.67 7.27 -14.60
CA GLY A 116 14.00 5.98 -15.20
C GLY A 116 14.92 5.06 -14.37
N ILE A 117 15.39 5.47 -13.19
CA ILE A 117 16.19 4.61 -12.29
C ILE A 117 15.40 3.43 -11.69
N GLY A 118 14.09 3.36 -11.93
CA GLY A 118 13.23 2.26 -11.48
C GLY A 118 12.54 2.47 -10.12
N LYS A 119 12.30 3.71 -9.67
CA LYS A 119 11.63 4.01 -8.38
C LYS A 119 10.28 3.29 -8.21
N THR A 120 9.44 3.37 -9.24
CA THR A 120 8.12 2.72 -9.26
C THR A 120 8.24 1.19 -9.24
N HIS A 121 9.25 0.66 -9.95
CA HIS A 121 9.56 -0.77 -9.95
C HIS A 121 10.03 -1.23 -8.57
N PHE A 122 10.98 -0.49 -7.97
CA PHE A 122 11.48 -0.74 -6.63
C PHE A 122 10.35 -0.83 -5.60
N ALA A 123 9.45 0.15 -5.58
CA ALA A 123 8.34 0.15 -4.62
C ALA A 123 7.38 -1.04 -4.81
N ARG A 124 7.18 -1.51 -6.06
CA ARG A 124 6.41 -2.73 -6.33
C ARG A 124 7.14 -4.00 -5.87
N ARG A 125 8.47 -4.05 -5.99
CA ARG A 125 9.25 -5.18 -5.47
C ARG A 125 9.27 -5.18 -3.94
N VAL A 126 9.29 -4.02 -3.31
CA VAL A 126 9.15 -3.86 -1.85
C VAL A 126 7.81 -4.39 -1.34
N SER A 127 6.68 -4.07 -1.99
CA SER A 127 5.38 -4.61 -1.56
C SER A 127 5.32 -6.14 -1.64
N GLN A 128 5.93 -6.70 -2.68
CA GLN A 128 6.08 -8.15 -2.86
C GLN A 128 7.00 -8.78 -1.81
N LEU A 129 8.11 -8.11 -1.47
CA LEU A 129 9.04 -8.55 -0.42
C LEU A 129 8.36 -8.58 0.95
N LEU A 130 7.53 -7.58 1.26
CA LEU A 130 6.78 -7.49 2.51
C LEU A 130 5.52 -8.36 2.52
N GLY A 131 5.08 -8.85 1.36
CA GLY A 131 3.86 -9.65 1.21
C GLY A 131 2.57 -8.86 1.42
N THR A 132 2.57 -7.55 1.18
CA THR A 132 1.42 -6.67 1.37
C THR A 132 0.89 -6.09 0.06
N GLY A 133 -0.26 -5.41 0.13
CA GLY A 133 -0.88 -4.74 -1.01
C GLY A 133 -0.01 -3.63 -1.61
N TYR A 134 -0.31 -3.25 -2.84
CA TYR A 134 0.38 -2.18 -3.56
C TYR A 134 -0.64 -1.17 -4.07
N GLY A 135 -0.53 0.08 -3.62
CA GLY A 135 -1.28 1.21 -4.15
C GLY A 135 -0.35 2.16 -4.89
N PHE A 136 -0.75 2.61 -6.07
CA PHE A 136 0.02 3.55 -6.89
C PHE A 136 -0.82 4.78 -7.23
N VAL A 137 -0.21 5.95 -7.08
CA VAL A 137 -0.78 7.26 -7.36
C VAL A 137 0.27 8.10 -8.10
N SER A 138 0.00 8.50 -9.35
CA SER A 138 0.89 9.43 -10.08
C SER A 138 0.30 10.83 -10.06
N MET A 139 1.09 11.81 -9.63
CA MET A 139 0.65 13.19 -9.52
C MET A 139 0.58 13.93 -10.86
N SER A 140 1.32 13.54 -11.90
CA SER A 140 1.21 14.19 -13.22
C SER A 140 -0.18 14.03 -13.86
N SER A 141 -0.88 12.95 -13.53
CA SER A 141 -2.23 12.66 -14.02
C SER A 141 -3.33 13.28 -13.16
N LEU A 142 -2.98 13.86 -12.01
CA LEU A 142 -3.93 14.34 -11.01
C LEU A 142 -4.02 15.86 -11.03
N THR A 143 -5.15 16.35 -11.53
CA THR A 143 -5.47 17.79 -11.59
C THR A 143 -5.87 18.40 -10.25
N ALA A 144 -5.96 17.64 -9.15
CA ALA A 144 -6.30 18.19 -7.84
C ALA A 144 -5.83 17.34 -6.65
N GLY A 145 -5.39 18.01 -5.56
CA GLY A 145 -4.90 17.38 -4.32
C GLY A 145 -5.93 16.57 -3.52
N TRP A 146 -7.22 16.63 -3.90
CA TRP A 146 -8.32 15.89 -3.27
C TRP A 146 -8.35 14.40 -3.62
N VAL A 147 -7.50 13.92 -4.52
CA VAL A 147 -7.56 12.53 -4.98
C VAL A 147 -6.87 11.55 -4.03
N LEU A 148 -5.99 12.01 -3.14
CA LEU A 148 -5.37 11.15 -2.13
C LEU A 148 -6.31 10.91 -0.93
N SER A 149 -6.83 11.99 -0.34
CA SER A 149 -7.68 11.97 0.85
C SER A 149 -9.19 11.89 0.56
N GLY A 150 -9.60 12.20 -0.68
CA GLY A 150 -11.00 12.31 -1.09
C GLY A 150 -11.45 13.76 -1.19
N ALA A 151 -12.39 14.03 -2.10
CA ALA A 151 -13.05 15.33 -2.17
C ALA A 151 -14.14 15.43 -1.08
N SER A 152 -14.37 16.64 -0.55
CA SER A 152 -15.44 16.89 0.42
C SER A 152 -16.78 16.30 -0.06
N SER A 153 -17.46 15.58 0.83
CA SER A 153 -18.74 14.90 0.56
C SER A 153 -19.85 15.84 0.07
N GLN A 154 -19.67 17.15 0.22
CA GLN A 154 -20.59 18.22 -0.19
C GLN A 154 -20.59 18.49 -1.71
N TRP A 155 -19.63 17.96 -2.47
CA TRP A 155 -19.60 18.14 -3.94
C TRP A 155 -20.37 17.02 -4.65
N ARG A 156 -21.22 17.37 -5.62
CA ARG A 156 -22.07 16.42 -6.39
C ARG A 156 -21.29 15.29 -7.09
N ASN A 157 -19.98 15.44 -7.28
CA ASN A 157 -19.07 14.45 -7.88
C ASN A 157 -18.01 13.95 -6.89
N SER A 158 -18.29 13.91 -5.59
CA SER A 158 -17.35 13.41 -4.58
C SER A 158 -16.99 11.94 -4.86
N ARG A 159 -15.69 11.70 -5.07
CA ARG A 159 -15.10 10.37 -5.12
C ARG A 159 -14.24 10.18 -3.89
N ALA A 160 -14.28 8.96 -3.37
CA ALA A 160 -13.35 8.53 -2.36
C ALA A 160 -11.90 8.68 -2.87
N GLY A 161 -10.99 9.04 -1.97
CA GLY A 161 -9.58 9.15 -2.31
C GLY A 161 -8.98 7.79 -2.65
N LYS A 162 -7.86 7.77 -3.36
CA LYS A 162 -7.17 6.55 -3.77
C LYS A 162 -6.68 5.74 -2.57
N VAL A 163 -6.35 6.40 -1.46
CA VAL A 163 -6.00 5.74 -0.19
C VAL A 163 -7.22 5.01 0.38
N PHE A 164 -8.38 5.68 0.44
CA PHE A 164 -9.62 5.06 0.87
C PHE A 164 -9.95 3.86 0.00
N ASP A 165 -9.88 3.99 -1.33
CA ASP A 165 -10.16 2.88 -2.23
C ASP A 165 -9.22 1.70 -2.01
N THR A 166 -7.93 1.97 -1.79
CA THR A 166 -6.93 0.91 -1.58
C THR A 166 -7.15 0.17 -0.26
N LEU A 167 -7.58 0.86 0.80
CA LEU A 167 -7.86 0.25 2.10
C LEU A 167 -9.24 -0.43 2.15
N VAL A 168 -10.28 0.25 1.68
CA VAL A 168 -11.67 -0.21 1.76
C VAL A 168 -11.98 -1.28 0.71
N HIS A 169 -11.35 -1.24 -0.45
CA HIS A 169 -11.59 -2.26 -1.49
C HIS A 169 -10.40 -3.23 -1.67
N GLY A 170 -9.26 -2.97 -1.03
CA GLY A 170 -8.13 -3.91 -0.99
C GLY A 170 -8.27 -4.93 0.14
N ASP A 171 -7.37 -5.90 0.15
CA ASP A 171 -7.35 -6.98 1.15
C ASP A 171 -6.50 -6.66 2.38
N TYR A 172 -5.62 -5.65 2.28
CA TYR A 172 -4.56 -5.39 3.25
C TYR A 172 -4.78 -4.09 4.03
N ALA A 173 -4.49 -4.11 5.33
CA ALA A 173 -4.59 -2.97 6.23
C ALA A 173 -3.37 -2.04 6.16
N ASN A 174 -2.23 -2.56 5.71
CA ASN A 174 -0.95 -1.86 5.60
C ASN A 174 -0.33 -2.01 4.21
N PRO A 175 -1.02 -1.59 3.12
CA PRO A 175 -0.46 -1.65 1.77
C PRO A 175 0.71 -0.67 1.61
N VAL A 176 1.67 -1.01 0.75
CA VAL A 176 2.67 -0.05 0.28
C VAL A 176 2.00 0.94 -0.67
N MET A 177 1.93 2.20 -0.26
CA MET A 177 1.40 3.29 -1.08
C MET A 177 2.55 4.06 -1.72
N VAL A 178 2.48 4.23 -3.05
CA VAL A 178 3.47 4.98 -3.83
C VAL A 178 2.82 6.22 -4.39
N VAL A 179 3.44 7.36 -4.11
CA VAL A 179 3.10 8.66 -4.68
C VAL A 179 4.24 9.09 -5.60
N ASP A 180 3.98 9.06 -6.90
CA ASP A 180 4.96 9.41 -7.93
C ASP A 180 4.79 10.87 -8.38
N GLU A 181 5.88 11.46 -8.86
CA GLU A 181 5.91 12.83 -9.43
C GLU A 181 5.38 13.93 -8.48
N ILE A 182 5.67 13.79 -7.18
CA ILE A 182 5.26 14.78 -6.16
C ILE A 182 5.75 16.20 -6.47
N ASP A 183 6.86 16.34 -7.20
CA ASP A 183 7.39 17.62 -7.67
C ASP A 183 6.44 18.34 -8.63
N LYS A 184 5.66 17.59 -9.43
CA LYS A 184 4.68 18.17 -10.38
C LYS A 184 3.46 18.73 -9.67
N ALA A 185 3.11 18.16 -8.53
CA ALA A 185 1.94 18.53 -7.74
C ALA A 185 2.01 19.97 -7.18
N SER A 186 3.22 20.49 -6.93
CA SER A 186 3.45 21.84 -6.39
C SER A 186 3.26 22.98 -7.40
N THR A 187 3.21 22.69 -8.71
CA THR A 187 3.27 23.71 -9.76
C THR A 187 1.90 24.29 -10.13
N ASP A 188 0.82 23.56 -9.86
CA ASP A 188 -0.55 23.88 -10.31
C ASP A 188 -1.37 24.73 -9.32
N GLY A 189 -0.70 25.51 -8.45
CA GLY A 189 -1.09 26.82 -7.91
C GLY A 189 -2.45 27.06 -7.21
N GLN A 190 -3.41 26.14 -7.24
CA GLN A 190 -4.78 26.38 -6.76
C GLN A 190 -5.18 25.52 -5.55
N TYR A 191 -4.51 24.39 -5.32
CA TYR A 191 -4.74 23.51 -4.17
C TYR A 191 -3.44 22.81 -3.79
N ASP A 192 -2.99 22.93 -2.54
CA ASP A 192 -1.77 22.28 -2.04
C ASP A 192 -2.02 20.77 -1.81
N PRO A 193 -1.51 19.88 -2.66
CA PRO A 193 -1.67 18.43 -2.49
C PRO A 193 -0.82 17.91 -1.32
N LEU A 194 0.19 18.67 -0.87
CA LEU A 194 0.99 18.31 0.31
C LEU A 194 0.14 18.38 1.58
N GLY A 195 -0.85 19.28 1.64
CA GLY A 195 -1.83 19.34 2.72
C GLY A 195 -2.55 18.00 2.97
N ALA A 196 -2.92 17.29 1.90
CA ALA A 196 -3.51 15.96 2.01
C ALA A 196 -2.49 14.91 2.48
N LEU A 197 -1.23 15.01 2.05
CA LEU A 197 -0.17 14.11 2.47
C LEU A 197 0.17 14.27 3.96
N TYR A 198 0.18 15.49 4.50
CA TYR A 198 0.40 15.70 5.95
C TYR A 198 -0.64 15.02 6.83
N SER A 199 -1.85 14.77 6.33
CA SER A 199 -2.87 14.02 7.08
C SER A 199 -2.69 12.49 7.04
N LEU A 200 -1.77 12.00 6.20
CA LEU A 200 -1.53 10.58 5.92
C LEU A 200 -0.18 10.06 6.44
N LEU A 201 0.74 10.97 6.77
CA LEU A 201 2.09 10.70 7.28
C LEU A 201 2.11 10.80 8.81
#